data_AF-A0A9N9S855-F1
#
_entry.id   AF-A0A9N9S855-F1
#
_cell.length_a   1.000
_cell.length_b   1.000
_cell.length_c   1.000
_cell.angle_alpha   90.00
_cell.angle_beta   90.00
_cell.angle_gamma   90.00
#
_symmetry.space_group_name_H-M   'P 1'
#
loop_
_entity.id
_entity.type
_entity.pdbx_description
1 polymer ?
#
loop_
_entity_poly.entity_id
_entity_poly.type
_entity_poly.pdbx_seq_one_letter_code
_entity_poly.pdbx_strand_id
1 'polypeptide(L)'
;MADLPSAAAQARTMNKCPALVYRCKVCRYVESDPILMKNVIEIMNELKNELKDVKNEVQVLKNELFKSNANNETPLSWSSMTKRFRENTSKSVVVVNSKDVNVKTAELKKLLKEKLKDENVEKVNTIPTSKNNGIIVVCENDMEKEKVRKAVEKNVDECVVTEPKKKNPRIKILNVELESDEEKNSDAIIEQIKRRNENIFGDFSIFQKFEHVVTVPRKNKGKRVQNKYDIICSTDPNTFKKIMEAKKIKFGFQQCNVVDGTYVPRCFRCYGFFHKAGDCDICDENENICIKWGGRNHKKAKCTAEVSCNNCTEYNKKNKNAKLDVKHSIIDFECPCYQKAFKSHFR
;
A
#
# COMPACT_ATOMS: atom_id res chain seq x y z
N MET A 1 5.39 -53.40 33.81
CA MET A 1 4.87 -52.75 32.60
C MET A 1 5.57 -51.42 32.47
N ALA A 2 6.08 -51.16 31.26
CA ALA A 2 7.02 -50.10 30.96
C ALA A 2 6.41 -48.70 31.12
N ASP A 3 7.20 -47.74 31.61
CA ASP A 3 7.13 -46.36 31.15
C ASP A 3 8.47 -45.61 31.35
N LEU A 4 9.12 -45.38 30.21
CA LEU A 4 9.88 -44.21 29.73
C LEU A 4 10.93 -43.50 30.62
N PRO A 5 12.21 -43.45 30.16
CA PRO A 5 13.11 -42.34 30.45
C PRO A 5 13.17 -41.31 29.29
N SER A 6 12.67 -40.12 29.62
CA SER A 6 13.26 -38.78 29.44
C SER A 6 14.42 -38.56 28.44
N ALA A 7 14.15 -37.65 27.50
CA ALA A 7 14.97 -36.50 27.07
C ALA A 7 16.49 -36.70 26.85
N ALA A 8 16.90 -37.32 25.73
CA ALA A 8 18.25 -37.12 25.15
C ALA A 8 18.41 -37.56 23.68
N ALA A 9 17.35 -37.63 22.85
CA ALA A 9 17.43 -38.30 21.54
C ALA A 9 16.86 -37.52 20.35
N GLN A 10 17.04 -36.19 20.30
CA GLN A 10 16.66 -35.39 19.12
C GLN A 10 17.82 -34.53 18.58
N ALA A 11 19.01 -35.12 18.51
CA ALA A 11 20.10 -34.57 17.72
C ALA A 11 20.51 -35.58 16.65
N ARG A 12 20.49 -35.11 15.39
CA ARG A 12 21.08 -35.71 14.17
C ARG A 12 20.22 -36.70 13.39
N THR A 13 19.13 -36.21 12.80
CA THR A 13 18.73 -36.66 11.46
C THR A 13 19.52 -35.87 10.41
N MET A 14 20.81 -36.22 10.22
CA MET A 14 21.48 -35.90 8.96
C MET A 14 20.96 -36.87 7.91
N ASN A 15 20.34 -36.32 6.87
CA ASN A 15 19.86 -37.01 5.68
C ASN A 15 20.88 -38.04 5.18
N LYS A 16 20.64 -39.33 5.44
CA LYS A 16 21.30 -40.43 4.71
C LYS A 16 20.67 -40.47 3.32
N CYS A 17 21.44 -40.05 2.32
CA CYS A 17 21.12 -40.28 0.92
C CYS A 17 20.89 -41.79 0.71
N PRO A 18 19.80 -42.24 0.07
CA PRO A 18 19.58 -43.66 -0.16
C PRO A 18 20.66 -44.17 -1.10
N ALA A 19 21.56 -45.00 -0.57
CA ALA A 19 22.67 -45.57 -1.32
C ALA A 19 22.16 -46.36 -2.52
N LEU A 20 22.79 -46.16 -3.69
CA LEU A 20 22.65 -47.02 -4.86
C LEU A 20 23.14 -48.43 -4.48
N VAL A 21 22.19 -49.32 -4.23
CA VAL A 21 22.44 -50.72 -3.86
C VAL A 21 22.34 -51.58 -5.11
N TYR A 22 23.46 -52.18 -5.53
CA TYR A 22 23.42 -53.25 -6.53
C TYR A 22 23.17 -54.59 -5.84
N ARG A 23 22.18 -55.34 -6.32
CA ARG A 23 21.79 -56.64 -5.74
C ARG A 23 22.32 -57.76 -6.62
N CYS A 24 23.32 -58.51 -6.14
CA CYS A 24 23.74 -59.73 -6.83
C CYS A 24 22.58 -60.74 -6.84
N LYS A 25 22.16 -61.18 -8.05
CA LYS A 25 21.01 -62.08 -8.23
C LYS A 25 21.22 -63.50 -7.66
N VAL A 26 22.44 -63.87 -7.28
CA VAL A 26 22.79 -65.22 -6.84
C VAL A 26 22.97 -65.30 -5.31
N CYS A 27 23.66 -64.35 -4.67
CA CYS A 27 24.00 -64.45 -3.23
C CYS A 27 23.25 -63.47 -2.30
N ARG A 28 22.39 -62.59 -2.82
CA ARG A 28 21.65 -61.53 -2.06
C ARG A 28 22.52 -60.60 -1.20
N TYR A 29 23.84 -60.64 -1.32
CA TYR A 29 24.75 -59.73 -0.61
C TYR A 29 24.69 -58.32 -1.22
N VAL A 30 24.65 -57.31 -0.36
CA VAL A 30 24.63 -55.90 -0.71
C VAL A 30 25.97 -55.32 -0.30
N GLU A 31 26.82 -55.04 -1.28
CA GLU A 31 28.04 -54.26 -1.06
C GLU A 31 27.94 -52.96 -1.85
N SER A 32 28.20 -51.85 -1.17
CA SER A 32 28.35 -50.55 -1.81
C SER A 32 29.64 -50.55 -2.61
N ASP A 33 29.56 -50.32 -3.91
CA ASP A 33 30.71 -50.31 -4.82
C ASP A 33 31.73 -49.24 -4.35
N PRO A 34 32.91 -49.65 -3.85
CA PRO A 34 33.89 -48.73 -3.28
C PRO A 34 34.42 -47.71 -4.31
N ILE A 35 34.45 -48.08 -5.58
CA ILE A 35 34.91 -47.22 -6.69
C ILE A 35 33.87 -46.13 -6.94
N LEU A 36 32.59 -46.51 -6.96
CA LEU A 36 31.48 -45.60 -7.19
C LEU A 36 31.32 -44.61 -6.02
N MET A 37 31.50 -45.06 -4.78
CA MET A 37 31.56 -44.18 -3.60
C MET A 37 32.73 -43.19 -3.66
N LYS A 38 33.91 -43.63 -4.08
CA LYS A 38 35.09 -42.75 -4.22
C LYS A 38 34.83 -41.64 -5.24
N ASN A 39 34.28 -41.99 -6.41
CA ASN A 39 33.96 -41.01 -7.46
C ASN A 39 32.90 -40.00 -7.00
N VAL A 40 31.87 -40.43 -6.26
CA VAL A 40 30.85 -39.54 -5.71
C VAL A 40 31.44 -38.56 -4.69
N ILE A 41 32.37 -39.02 -3.85
CA ILE A 41 33.05 -38.16 -2.86
C ILE A 41 33.94 -37.12 -3.58
N GLU A 42 34.61 -37.52 -4.66
CA GLU A 42 35.46 -36.65 -5.46
C GLU A 42 34.65 -35.52 -6.12
N ILE A 43 33.55 -35.88 -6.80
CA ILE A 43 32.60 -34.91 -7.38
C ILE A 43 31.99 -33.98 -6.32
N MET A 44 31.64 -34.52 -5.15
CA MET A 44 31.12 -33.73 -4.03
C MET A 44 32.14 -32.72 -3.47
N ASN A 45 33.44 -33.03 -3.55
CA ASN A 45 34.49 -32.13 -3.12
C ASN A 45 34.76 -31.05 -4.18
N GLU A 46 34.72 -31.39 -5.47
CA GLU A 46 34.80 -30.42 -6.57
C GLU A 46 33.66 -29.40 -6.51
N LEU A 47 32.41 -29.87 -6.38
CA LEU A 47 31.23 -29.01 -6.22
C LEU A 47 31.35 -28.06 -5.02
N LYS A 48 31.91 -28.53 -3.89
CA LYS A 48 32.13 -27.68 -2.71
C LYS A 48 33.17 -26.60 -2.94
N ASN A 49 34.22 -26.90 -3.73
CA ASN A 49 35.25 -25.94 -4.07
C ASN A 49 34.69 -24.85 -4.99
N GLU A 50 33.94 -25.23 -6.04
CA GLU A 50 33.27 -24.27 -6.92
C GLU A 50 32.28 -23.36 -6.15
N LEU A 51 31.51 -23.92 -5.22
CA LEU A 51 30.59 -23.15 -4.38
C LEU A 51 31.31 -22.14 -3.48
N LYS A 52 32.53 -22.47 -3.05
CA LYS A 52 33.38 -21.58 -2.26
C LYS A 52 33.91 -20.43 -3.11
N ASP A 53 34.29 -20.71 -4.35
CA ASP A 53 34.81 -19.70 -5.28
C ASP A 53 33.72 -18.71 -5.68
N VAL A 54 32.52 -19.19 -6.04
CA VAL A 54 31.35 -18.33 -6.31
C VAL A 54 31.01 -17.45 -5.10
N LYS A 55 31.10 -18.00 -3.88
CA LYS A 55 30.84 -17.22 -2.66
C LYS A 55 31.87 -16.12 -2.45
N ASN A 56 33.14 -16.37 -2.78
CA ASN A 56 34.21 -15.38 -2.70
C ASN A 56 33.99 -14.27 -3.75
N GLU A 57 33.64 -14.62 -4.99
CA GLU A 57 33.34 -13.65 -6.06
C GLU A 57 32.17 -12.74 -5.70
N VAL A 58 31.08 -13.30 -5.16
CA VAL A 58 29.94 -12.50 -4.68
C VAL A 58 30.34 -11.53 -3.57
N GLN A 59 31.29 -11.92 -2.70
CA GLN A 59 31.77 -11.07 -1.63
C GLN A 59 32.66 -9.93 -2.16
N VAL A 60 33.48 -10.20 -3.17
CA VAL A 60 34.27 -9.18 -3.89
C VAL A 60 33.35 -8.18 -4.58
N LEU A 61 32.36 -8.65 -5.33
CA LEU A 61 31.37 -7.80 -6.00
C LEU A 61 30.59 -6.93 -5.00
N LYS A 62 30.20 -7.48 -3.84
CA LYS A 62 29.56 -6.69 -2.77
C LYS A 62 30.45 -5.56 -2.26
N ASN A 63 31.75 -5.84 -2.07
CA ASN A 63 32.72 -4.86 -1.60
C ASN A 63 33.00 -3.77 -2.64
N GLU A 64 33.05 -4.13 -3.94
CA GLU A 64 33.18 -3.18 -5.04
C GLU A 64 31.95 -2.28 -5.20
N LEU A 65 30.74 -2.85 -5.02
CA LEU A 65 29.49 -2.08 -4.98
C LEU A 65 29.46 -1.11 -3.78
N PHE A 66 30.04 -1.51 -2.65
CA PHE A 66 30.15 -0.65 -1.47
C PHE A 66 31.14 0.50 -1.69
N LYS A 67 32.27 0.25 -2.34
CA LYS A 67 33.31 1.26 -2.66
C LYS A 67 32.84 2.27 -3.72
N SER A 68 32.08 1.83 -4.73
CA SER A 68 31.53 2.72 -5.76
C SER A 68 30.44 3.66 -5.21
N ASN A 69 29.72 3.26 -4.17
CA ASN A 69 28.75 4.12 -3.47
C ASN A 69 29.40 5.16 -2.53
N ALA A 70 30.66 4.96 -2.11
CA ALA A 70 31.37 5.90 -1.23
C ALA A 70 31.97 7.10 -1.98
N ASN A 71 32.19 7.00 -3.28
CA ASN A 71 32.91 8.02 -4.07
C ASN A 71 32.01 8.98 -4.87
N ASN A 72 30.68 8.89 -4.74
CA ASN A 72 29.73 9.77 -5.42
C ASN A 72 28.89 10.59 -4.43
N GLU A 73 29.55 11.25 -3.47
CA GLU A 73 28.92 12.28 -2.65
C GLU A 73 28.92 13.62 -3.38
N THR A 74 28.08 13.73 -4.41
CA THR A 74 27.49 15.05 -4.69
C THR A 74 26.49 15.32 -3.57
N PRO A 75 26.49 16.51 -2.95
CA PRO A 75 25.56 16.81 -1.87
C PRO A 75 24.13 16.67 -2.40
N LEU A 76 23.46 15.62 -1.91
CA LEU A 76 22.10 15.29 -2.29
C LEU A 76 21.20 16.46 -1.97
N SER A 77 20.46 16.96 -2.97
CA SER A 77 19.42 17.95 -2.72
C SER A 77 18.44 17.42 -1.66
N TRP A 78 17.80 18.32 -0.91
CA TRP A 78 16.73 17.98 0.04
C TRP A 78 15.65 17.06 -0.56
N SER A 79 15.37 17.19 -1.86
CA SER A 79 14.41 16.34 -2.58
C SER A 79 14.91 14.91 -2.80
N SER A 80 16.22 14.72 -2.95
CA SER A 80 16.86 13.42 -3.10
C SER A 80 17.03 12.71 -1.75
N MET A 81 17.33 13.48 -0.69
CA MET A 81 17.38 12.99 0.69
C MET A 81 16.02 12.44 1.13
N THR A 82 14.94 13.18 0.85
CA THR A 82 13.57 12.76 1.19
C THR A 82 13.04 11.58 0.34
N LYS A 83 13.56 11.37 -0.87
CA LYS A 83 13.28 10.15 -1.67
C LYS A 83 13.95 8.91 -1.09
N ARG A 84 15.23 9.00 -0.70
CA ARG A 84 15.94 7.87 -0.05
C ARG A 84 15.26 7.41 1.24
N PHE A 85 14.73 8.34 2.04
CA PHE A 85 13.92 8.02 3.23
C PHE A 85 12.56 7.36 2.93
N ARG A 86 12.05 7.46 1.69
CA ARG A 86 10.79 6.81 1.28
C ARG A 86 11.02 5.43 0.66
N GLU A 87 12.17 5.22 0.03
CA GLU A 87 12.51 3.98 -0.68
C GLU A 87 12.98 2.86 0.25
N ASN A 88 13.41 3.19 1.48
CA ASN A 88 13.87 2.20 2.46
C ASN A 88 12.96 2.18 3.71
N THR A 89 12.37 1.00 3.94
CA THR A 89 11.48 0.57 5.03
C THR A 89 10.07 1.16 5.06
N SER A 90 9.08 0.34 4.68
CA SER A 90 7.73 0.53 5.19
C SER A 90 7.78 0.47 6.72
N LYS A 91 7.70 1.63 7.37
CA LYS A 91 7.70 1.68 8.83
C LYS A 91 6.56 0.81 9.36
N SER A 92 6.86 -0.01 10.36
CA SER A 92 5.89 -0.84 11.04
C SER A 92 5.06 0.06 11.97
N VAL A 93 3.78 0.22 11.66
CA VAL A 93 2.92 1.23 12.30
C VAL A 93 1.66 0.61 12.86
N VAL A 94 1.24 1.10 14.02
CA VAL A 94 -0.01 0.76 14.70
C VAL A 94 -0.78 2.04 15.03
N VAL A 95 -2.10 2.04 14.86
CA VAL A 95 -2.97 3.15 15.28
C VAL A 95 -3.77 2.71 16.51
N VAL A 96 -3.59 3.43 17.61
CA VAL A 96 -4.31 3.21 18.87
C VAL A 96 -5.34 4.31 19.05
N ASN A 97 -6.61 3.94 19.19
CA ASN A 97 -7.69 4.85 19.54
C ASN A 97 -8.30 4.44 20.89
N SER A 98 -8.77 5.40 21.68
CA SER A 98 -9.62 5.07 22.84
C SER A 98 -11.02 4.68 22.37
N LYS A 99 -11.67 3.78 23.12
CA LYS A 99 -13.10 3.46 22.96
C LYS A 99 -13.99 4.63 23.39
N ASP A 100 -13.51 5.47 24.32
CA ASP A 100 -14.19 6.70 24.70
C ASP A 100 -13.71 7.87 23.82
N VAL A 101 -14.67 8.53 23.16
CA VAL A 101 -14.45 9.65 22.25
C VAL A 101 -13.95 10.90 22.98
N ASN A 102 -14.18 10.98 24.29
CA ASN A 102 -13.83 12.15 25.10
C ASN A 102 -12.38 12.15 25.62
N VAL A 103 -11.66 11.02 25.55
CA VAL A 103 -10.28 10.94 26.03
C VAL A 103 -9.38 11.81 25.16
N LYS A 104 -8.59 12.67 25.80
CA LYS A 104 -7.66 13.55 25.10
C LYS A 104 -6.43 12.77 24.66
N THR A 105 -5.90 13.10 23.49
CA THR A 105 -4.68 12.47 22.94
C THR A 105 -3.48 12.59 23.89
N ALA A 106 -3.41 13.63 24.72
CA ALA A 106 -2.33 13.79 25.71
C ALA A 106 -2.40 12.75 26.84
N GLU A 107 -3.60 12.41 27.31
CA GLU A 107 -3.84 11.40 28.35
C GLU A 107 -3.55 10.01 27.80
N LEU A 108 -4.06 9.70 26.60
CA LEU A 108 -3.76 8.45 25.89
C LEU A 108 -2.25 8.28 25.65
N LYS A 109 -1.53 9.37 25.36
CA LYS A 109 -0.06 9.34 25.16
C LYS A 109 0.69 9.04 26.46
N LYS A 110 0.23 9.54 27.60
CA LYS A 110 0.83 9.25 28.90
C LYS A 110 0.62 7.78 29.26
N LEU A 111 -0.63 7.31 29.18
CA LEU A 111 -1.00 5.93 29.45
C LEU A 111 -0.20 4.94 28.59
N LEU A 112 -0.09 5.21 27.28
CA LEU A 112 0.72 4.39 26.37
C LEU A 112 2.20 4.39 26.75
N LYS A 113 2.78 5.54 27.12
CA LYS A 113 4.20 5.61 27.50
C LYS A 113 4.51 4.85 28.78
N GLU A 114 3.61 4.87 29.75
CA GLU A 114 3.78 4.12 31.00
C GLU A 114 3.74 2.62 30.73
N LYS A 115 2.71 2.14 30.02
CA LYS A 115 2.54 0.70 29.73
C LYS A 115 3.56 0.12 28.76
N LEU A 116 4.06 0.90 27.81
CA LEU A 116 5.11 0.44 26.88
C LEU A 116 6.48 0.31 27.55
N LYS A 117 6.74 1.03 28.66
CA LYS A 117 7.95 0.84 29.46
C LYS A 117 7.93 -0.48 30.21
N ASP A 118 6.77 -0.88 30.74
CA ASP A 118 6.60 -2.13 31.48
C ASP A 118 6.91 -3.38 30.62
N GLU A 119 6.75 -3.27 29.30
CA GLU A 119 6.97 -4.36 28.32
C GLU A 119 8.32 -4.24 27.57
N ASN A 120 9.27 -3.45 28.08
CA ASN A 120 10.62 -3.23 27.51
C ASN A 120 10.62 -2.70 26.05
N VAL A 121 9.67 -1.83 25.69
CA VAL A 121 9.64 -1.18 24.37
C VAL A 121 10.31 0.19 24.46
N GLU A 122 11.59 0.26 24.13
CA GLU A 122 12.41 1.46 24.39
C GLU A 122 12.27 2.58 23.33
N LYS A 123 12.04 2.22 22.06
CA LYS A 123 12.11 3.18 20.94
C LYS A 123 10.82 3.24 20.14
N VAL A 124 9.88 4.07 20.59
CA VAL A 124 8.62 4.29 19.89
C VAL A 124 8.38 5.76 19.61
N ASN A 125 8.19 6.09 18.33
CA ASN A 125 7.76 7.42 17.92
C ASN A 125 6.24 7.49 17.89
N THR A 126 5.67 8.48 18.57
CA THR A 126 4.20 8.66 18.68
C THR A 126 3.76 9.93 17.98
N ILE A 127 2.82 9.79 17.04
CA ILE A 127 2.26 10.89 16.26
C ILE A 127 0.75 10.98 16.55
N PRO A 128 0.21 12.14 16.97
CA PRO A 128 -1.22 12.28 17.19
C PRO A 128 -2.01 12.17 15.87
N THR A 129 -3.15 11.49 15.89
CA THR A 129 -4.06 11.43 14.74
C THR A 129 -5.00 12.64 14.75
N SER A 130 -5.57 12.96 13.59
CA SER A 130 -6.66 13.94 13.48
C SER A 130 -8.05 13.34 13.66
N LYS A 131 -8.19 12.00 13.70
CA LYS A 131 -9.47 11.29 13.84
C LYS A 131 -9.52 10.60 15.21
N ASN A 132 -10.59 10.83 15.98
CA ASN A 132 -10.90 10.19 17.27
C ASN A 132 -9.80 10.28 18.35
N ASN A 133 -9.04 11.38 18.39
CA ASN A 133 -7.99 11.62 19.39
C ASN A 133 -6.93 10.50 19.52
N GLY A 134 -6.79 9.65 18.51
CA GLY A 134 -5.88 8.51 18.50
C GLY A 134 -4.41 8.87 18.38
N ILE A 135 -3.57 7.84 18.50
CA ILE A 135 -2.11 7.93 18.41
C ILE A 135 -1.60 6.89 17.43
N ILE A 136 -0.79 7.35 16.48
CA ILE A 136 0.00 6.51 15.61
C ILE A 136 1.30 6.18 16.33
N VAL A 137 1.53 4.90 16.54
CA VAL A 137 2.74 4.32 17.10
C VAL A 137 3.60 3.81 15.94
N VAL A 138 4.75 4.43 15.74
CA VAL A 138 5.75 4.05 14.75
C VAL A 138 6.81 3.22 15.44
N CYS A 139 6.94 1.96 15.02
CA CYS A 139 7.89 0.97 15.52
C CYS A 139 9.07 0.83 14.55
N GLU A 140 10.19 0.32 15.04
CA GLU A 140 11.39 0.13 14.22
C GLU A 140 11.22 -1.06 13.26
N ASN A 141 10.54 -2.11 13.71
CA ASN A 141 10.31 -3.34 12.95
C ASN A 141 8.96 -4.00 13.27
N ASP A 142 8.59 -5.03 12.49
CA ASP A 142 7.32 -5.74 12.65
C ASP A 142 7.25 -6.57 13.94
N MET A 143 8.39 -6.97 14.52
CA MET A 143 8.42 -7.66 15.82
C MET A 143 8.02 -6.73 16.96
N GLU A 144 8.55 -5.50 16.98
CA GLU A 144 8.16 -4.46 17.93
C GLU A 144 6.71 -4.03 17.76
N LYS A 145 6.25 -3.93 16.51
CA LYS A 145 4.84 -3.66 16.20
C LYS A 145 3.92 -4.67 16.87
N GLU A 146 4.26 -5.96 16.81
CA GLU A 146 3.49 -7.02 17.45
C GLU A 146 3.58 -6.99 18.98
N LYS A 147 4.74 -6.64 19.54
CA LYS A 147 4.89 -6.42 21.00
C LYS A 147 4.01 -5.27 21.47
N VAL A 148 4.05 -4.13 20.78
CA VAL A 148 3.19 -2.97 21.07
C VAL A 148 1.72 -3.35 20.98
N ARG A 149 1.33 -4.09 19.93
CA ARG A 149 -0.05 -4.55 19.76
C ARG A 149 -0.51 -5.37 20.95
N LYS A 150 0.24 -6.41 21.32
CA LYS A 150 -0.07 -7.28 22.46
C LYS A 150 -0.08 -6.51 23.78
N ALA A 151 0.86 -5.60 23.98
CA ALA A 151 0.94 -4.77 25.19
C ALA A 151 -0.30 -3.88 25.34
N VAL A 152 -0.79 -3.29 24.26
CA VAL A 152 -2.00 -2.44 24.30
C VAL A 152 -3.27 -3.28 24.43
N GLU A 153 -3.37 -4.41 23.73
CA GLU A 153 -4.53 -5.31 23.81
C GLU A 153 -4.66 -5.98 25.19
N LYS A 154 -3.54 -6.31 25.87
CA LYS A 154 -3.53 -6.97 27.19
C LYS A 154 -3.79 -6.01 28.35
N ASN A 155 -3.32 -4.76 28.25
CA ASN A 155 -3.27 -3.85 29.39
C ASN A 155 -4.31 -2.71 29.33
N VAL A 156 -5.04 -2.56 28.22
CA VAL A 156 -5.99 -1.46 28.02
C VAL A 156 -7.29 -1.93 27.38
N ASP A 157 -8.21 -2.43 28.20
CA ASP A 157 -9.57 -2.81 27.77
C ASP A 157 -10.34 -1.65 27.11
N GLU A 158 -9.89 -0.41 27.31
CA GLU A 158 -10.47 0.81 26.76
C GLU A 158 -9.85 1.28 25.44
N CYS A 159 -8.92 0.54 24.84
CA CYS A 159 -8.29 0.91 23.56
C CYS A 159 -8.63 -0.04 22.42
N VAL A 160 -8.68 0.50 21.21
CA VAL A 160 -8.81 -0.24 19.96
C VAL A 160 -7.53 -0.05 19.16
N VAL A 161 -6.83 -1.15 18.95
CA VAL A 161 -5.63 -1.22 18.14
C VAL A 161 -6.00 -1.57 16.71
N THR A 162 -5.59 -0.72 15.76
CA THR A 162 -5.88 -0.92 14.33
C THR A 162 -4.62 -0.76 13.51
N GLU A 163 -4.47 -1.59 12.48
CA GLU A 163 -3.38 -1.44 11.53
C GLU A 163 -3.81 -0.52 10.38
N PRO A 164 -3.00 0.49 10.02
CA PRO A 164 -3.32 1.35 8.90
C PRO A 164 -3.27 0.55 7.60
N LYS A 165 -4.42 0.31 6.99
CA LYS A 165 -4.51 -0.34 5.68
C LYS A 165 -4.02 0.63 4.59
N LYS A 166 -3.00 0.22 3.84
CA LYS A 166 -2.62 0.92 2.60
C LYS A 166 -3.76 0.77 1.60
N LYS A 167 -4.18 1.88 1.00
CA LYS A 167 -5.14 1.85 -0.11
C LYS A 167 -4.39 1.66 -1.42
N ASN A 168 -4.90 0.78 -2.27
CA ASN A 168 -4.40 0.65 -3.63
C ASN A 168 -4.73 1.93 -4.42
N PRO A 169 -3.77 2.49 -5.18
CA PRO A 169 -4.07 3.61 -6.07
C PRO A 169 -5.10 3.21 -7.13
N ARG A 170 -5.79 4.23 -7.65
CA ARG A 170 -6.86 4.05 -8.66
C ARG A 170 -6.43 4.69 -9.97
N ILE A 171 -6.78 4.04 -11.07
CA ILE A 171 -6.61 4.58 -12.41
C ILE A 171 -7.98 4.78 -13.06
N LYS A 172 -8.09 5.79 -13.91
CA LYS A 172 -9.25 6.01 -14.77
C LYS A 172 -8.84 5.80 -16.23
N ILE A 173 -9.43 4.81 -16.87
CA ILE A 173 -9.27 4.52 -18.30
C ILE A 173 -10.38 5.23 -19.04
N LEU A 174 -10.02 6.07 -20.00
CA LEU A 174 -10.94 6.95 -20.70
C LEU A 174 -11.42 6.33 -22.01
N ASN A 175 -12.70 6.54 -22.33
CA ASN A 175 -13.29 6.32 -23.65
C ASN A 175 -13.20 4.89 -24.19
N VAL A 176 -13.32 3.90 -23.30
CA VAL A 176 -13.34 2.48 -23.64
C VAL A 176 -14.62 2.15 -24.40
N GLU A 177 -14.49 1.71 -25.64
CA GLU A 177 -15.61 1.10 -26.39
C GLU A 177 -15.85 -0.33 -25.90
N LEU A 178 -17.08 -0.63 -25.46
CA LEU A 178 -17.53 -1.97 -25.09
C LEU A 178 -18.71 -2.32 -26.01
N GLU A 179 -18.60 -3.42 -26.74
CA GLU A 179 -19.50 -3.83 -27.81
C GLU A 179 -20.72 -4.61 -27.30
N SER A 180 -20.64 -5.26 -26.14
CA SER A 180 -21.72 -6.06 -25.57
C SER A 180 -21.86 -5.93 -24.05
N ASP A 181 -22.98 -6.42 -23.50
CA ASP A 181 -23.16 -6.54 -22.05
C ASP A 181 -22.26 -7.63 -21.44
N GLU A 182 -21.87 -8.65 -22.22
CA GLU A 182 -20.91 -9.68 -21.82
C GLU A 182 -19.49 -9.11 -21.69
N GLU A 183 -19.12 -8.16 -22.55
CA GLU A 183 -17.88 -7.39 -22.43
C GLU A 183 -17.85 -6.48 -21.21
N LYS A 184 -18.98 -6.20 -20.55
CA LYS A 184 -18.99 -5.47 -19.27
C LYS A 184 -18.56 -6.34 -18.08
N ASN A 185 -18.29 -7.63 -18.30
CA ASN A 185 -17.73 -8.48 -17.26
C ASN A 185 -16.33 -7.95 -16.86
N SER A 186 -16.19 -7.58 -15.59
CA SER A 186 -14.97 -6.98 -15.07
C SER A 186 -13.74 -7.84 -15.32
N ASP A 187 -13.89 -9.15 -15.18
CA ASP A 187 -12.77 -10.07 -15.15
C ASP A 187 -12.24 -10.30 -16.57
N ALA A 188 -13.15 -10.37 -17.56
CA ALA A 188 -12.82 -10.47 -18.97
C ALA A 188 -12.07 -9.23 -19.48
N ILE A 189 -12.52 -8.02 -19.13
CA ILE A 189 -11.82 -6.78 -19.51
C ILE A 189 -10.42 -6.74 -18.87
N ILE A 190 -10.31 -7.08 -17.58
CA ILE A 190 -9.04 -7.12 -16.86
C ILE A 190 -8.06 -8.06 -17.54
N GLU A 191 -8.51 -9.27 -17.90
CA GLU A 191 -7.69 -10.25 -18.61
C GLU A 191 -7.24 -9.74 -19.98
N GLN A 192 -8.13 -9.12 -20.75
CA GLN A 192 -7.78 -8.51 -22.04
C GLN A 192 -6.74 -7.39 -21.89
N ILE A 193 -6.88 -6.53 -20.88
CA ILE A 193 -5.93 -5.45 -20.58
C ILE A 193 -4.58 -6.06 -20.20
N LYS A 194 -4.54 -7.06 -19.31
CA LYS A 194 -3.30 -7.72 -18.89
C LYS A 194 -2.58 -8.34 -20.09
N ARG A 195 -3.28 -9.15 -20.88
CA ARG A 195 -2.73 -9.86 -22.05
C ARG A 195 -2.15 -8.92 -23.11
N ARG A 196 -2.75 -7.75 -23.34
CA ARG A 196 -2.27 -6.82 -24.38
C ARG A 196 -1.20 -5.84 -23.90
N ASN A 197 -0.91 -5.82 -22.60
CA ASN A 197 0.03 -4.87 -21.99
C ASN A 197 1.01 -5.60 -21.05
N GLU A 198 1.57 -6.73 -21.49
CA GLU A 198 2.51 -7.57 -20.72
C GLU A 198 3.74 -6.79 -20.21
N ASN A 199 4.13 -5.72 -20.89
CA ASN A 199 5.21 -4.83 -20.44
C ASN A 199 4.85 -4.00 -19.19
N ILE A 200 3.55 -3.84 -18.93
CA ILE A 200 3.01 -3.10 -17.78
C ILE A 200 2.71 -4.07 -16.63
N PHE A 201 2.02 -5.18 -16.93
CA PHE A 201 1.56 -6.14 -15.94
C PHE A 201 2.54 -7.30 -15.78
N GLY A 202 3.07 -7.50 -14.58
CA GLY A 202 3.86 -8.69 -14.24
C GLY A 202 3.02 -9.76 -13.55
N ASP A 203 3.64 -10.90 -13.24
CA ASP A 203 2.98 -12.08 -12.65
C ASP A 203 2.24 -11.78 -11.34
N PHE A 204 2.77 -10.85 -10.54
CA PHE A 204 2.20 -10.42 -9.25
C PHE A 204 1.38 -9.12 -9.33
N SER A 205 1.12 -8.61 -10.54
CA SER A 205 0.37 -7.36 -10.70
C SER A 205 -1.09 -7.53 -10.24
N ILE A 206 -1.44 -6.75 -9.23
CA ILE A 206 -2.81 -6.67 -8.74
C ILE A 206 -3.54 -5.65 -9.60
N PHE A 207 -4.58 -6.11 -10.29
CA PHE A 207 -5.48 -5.26 -11.05
C PHE A 207 -6.89 -5.68 -10.67
N GLN A 208 -7.52 -4.91 -9.78
CA GLN A 208 -8.77 -5.31 -9.15
C GLN A 208 -9.97 -4.85 -9.97
N LYS A 209 -11.09 -5.51 -9.70
CA LYS A 209 -12.43 -5.27 -10.26
C LYS A 209 -12.74 -3.78 -10.40
N PHE A 210 -13.40 -3.42 -11.50
CA PHE A 210 -13.84 -2.05 -11.73
C PHE A 210 -14.76 -1.58 -10.63
N GLU A 211 -14.38 -0.46 -10.01
CA GLU A 211 -15.20 0.17 -8.99
C GLU A 211 -16.38 0.91 -9.64
N HIS A 212 -16.15 1.49 -10.83
CA HIS A 212 -17.14 2.26 -11.57
C HIS A 212 -16.94 2.15 -13.08
N VAL A 213 -18.04 1.94 -13.80
CA VAL A 213 -18.12 2.05 -15.26
C VAL A 213 -19.17 3.12 -15.56
N VAL A 214 -18.78 4.20 -16.22
CA VAL A 214 -19.71 5.26 -16.61
C VAL A 214 -19.84 5.31 -18.12
N THR A 215 -21.07 5.23 -18.61
CA THR A 215 -21.40 5.54 -20.00
C THR A 215 -21.25 7.04 -20.24
N VAL A 216 -20.42 7.42 -21.20
CA VAL A 216 -20.24 8.79 -21.66
C VAL A 216 -21.02 8.95 -22.97
N PRO A 217 -22.28 9.44 -22.94
CA PRO A 217 -23.07 9.64 -24.15
C PRO A 217 -22.49 10.78 -24.97
N ARG A 218 -21.84 10.47 -26.10
CA ARG A 218 -21.41 11.49 -27.06
C ARG A 218 -22.48 11.70 -28.13
N LYS A 219 -23.15 12.84 -28.09
CA LYS A 219 -24.01 13.30 -29.19
C LYS A 219 -23.13 13.83 -30.32
N ASN A 220 -22.73 12.95 -31.23
CA ASN A 220 -22.24 13.41 -32.53
C ASN A 220 -23.45 13.76 -33.40
N LYS A 221 -23.50 14.99 -33.92
CA LYS A 221 -24.57 15.46 -34.82
C LYS A 221 -24.76 14.43 -35.96
N GLY A 222 -25.85 13.66 -35.91
CA GLY A 222 -26.30 12.76 -36.97
C GLY A 222 -25.70 11.35 -37.03
N LYS A 223 -24.87 10.89 -36.08
CA LYS A 223 -24.37 9.50 -36.05
C LYS A 223 -24.76 8.77 -34.76
N ARG A 224 -24.96 7.44 -34.85
CA ARG A 224 -25.29 6.54 -33.73
C ARG A 224 -24.42 6.87 -32.51
N VAL A 225 -25.04 6.92 -31.34
CA VAL A 225 -24.37 7.04 -30.04
C VAL A 225 -23.41 5.86 -29.92
N GLN A 226 -22.11 6.10 -30.04
CA GLN A 226 -21.12 5.11 -29.60
C GLN A 226 -21.12 5.12 -28.08
N ASN A 227 -21.45 3.99 -27.47
CA ASN A 227 -21.36 3.81 -26.03
C ASN A 227 -19.89 3.72 -25.65
N LYS A 228 -19.27 4.86 -25.37
CA LYS A 228 -17.94 4.94 -24.77
C LYS A 228 -18.07 4.94 -23.26
N TYR A 229 -17.14 4.30 -22.59
CA TYR A 229 -17.16 4.14 -21.14
C TYR A 229 -15.87 4.67 -20.51
N ASP A 230 -16.02 5.34 -19.39
CA ASP A 230 -14.91 5.62 -18.50
C ASP A 230 -14.89 4.56 -17.40
N ILE A 231 -13.75 3.93 -17.22
CA ILE A 231 -13.58 2.76 -16.33
C ILE A 231 -12.60 3.11 -15.21
N ILE A 232 -13.00 2.93 -13.96
CA ILE A 232 -12.14 3.09 -12.78
C ILE A 232 -11.79 1.71 -12.22
N CYS A 233 -10.50 1.43 -12.05
CA CYS A 233 -10.00 0.24 -11.37
C CYS A 233 -8.91 0.62 -10.36
N SER A 234 -8.70 -0.25 -9.37
CA SER A 234 -7.60 -0.15 -8.43
C SER A 234 -6.48 -1.12 -8.79
N THR A 235 -5.24 -0.75 -8.50
CA THR A 235 -4.07 -1.55 -8.84
C THR A 235 -2.98 -1.39 -7.79
N ASP A 236 -1.99 -2.28 -7.74
CA ASP A 236 -0.85 -2.11 -6.84
C ASP A 236 0.02 -0.89 -7.23
N PRO A 237 0.81 -0.32 -6.29
CA PRO A 237 1.63 0.86 -6.56
C PRO A 237 2.64 0.71 -7.71
N ASN A 238 3.19 -0.48 -7.92
CA ASN A 238 4.20 -0.70 -8.97
C ASN A 238 3.54 -0.68 -10.35
N THR A 239 2.43 -1.40 -10.50
CA THR A 239 1.62 -1.40 -11.72
C THR A 239 1.06 0.00 -12.00
N PHE A 240 0.57 0.72 -10.98
CA PHE A 240 0.12 2.10 -11.12
C PHE A 240 1.20 3.00 -11.73
N LYS A 241 2.42 2.94 -11.19
CA LYS A 241 3.55 3.75 -11.68
C LYS A 241 3.81 3.50 -13.17
N LYS A 242 3.88 2.22 -13.58
CA LYS A 242 4.07 1.84 -14.99
C LYS A 242 2.93 2.35 -15.88
N ILE A 243 1.68 2.24 -15.43
CA ILE A 243 0.51 2.74 -16.18
C ILE A 243 0.57 4.26 -16.33
N MET A 244 0.91 5.00 -15.26
CA MET A 244 1.02 6.46 -15.30
C MET A 244 2.18 6.94 -16.18
N GLU A 245 3.28 6.19 -16.25
CA GLU A 245 4.40 6.45 -17.17
C GLU A 245 3.98 6.22 -18.62
N ALA A 246 3.26 5.12 -18.90
CA ALA A 246 2.75 4.81 -20.23
C ALA A 246 1.66 5.79 -20.70
N LYS A 247 0.85 6.32 -19.76
CA LYS A 247 -0.34 7.20 -19.97
C LYS A 247 -1.44 6.62 -20.84
N LYS A 248 -1.23 5.44 -21.43
CA LYS A 248 -2.11 4.78 -22.37
C LYS A 248 -2.05 3.28 -22.15
N ILE A 249 -3.19 2.62 -22.30
CA ILE A 249 -3.28 1.15 -22.27
C ILE A 249 -4.00 0.64 -23.52
N LYS A 250 -3.60 -0.54 -23.98
CA LYS A 250 -4.28 -1.22 -25.09
C LYS A 250 -5.46 -2.01 -24.57
N PHE A 251 -6.61 -1.91 -25.22
CA PHE A 251 -7.81 -2.69 -24.93
C PHE A 251 -8.53 -2.99 -26.25
N GLY A 252 -8.94 -4.23 -26.51
CA GLY A 252 -9.44 -4.61 -27.85
C GLY A 252 -8.49 -4.15 -28.97
N PHE A 253 -9.02 -3.39 -29.94
CA PHE A 253 -8.28 -2.72 -31.02
C PHE A 253 -8.00 -1.23 -30.75
N GLN A 254 -8.32 -0.72 -29.56
CA GLN A 254 -8.17 0.68 -29.17
C GLN A 254 -6.99 0.89 -28.23
N GLN A 255 -6.44 2.11 -28.27
CA GLN A 255 -5.50 2.60 -27.28
C GLN A 255 -6.19 3.68 -26.44
N CYS A 256 -6.46 3.35 -25.17
CA CYS A 256 -7.20 4.21 -24.26
C CYS A 256 -6.26 5.08 -23.45
N ASN A 257 -6.60 6.36 -23.26
CA ASN A 257 -5.86 7.24 -22.37
C ASN A 257 -6.15 6.87 -20.92
N VAL A 258 -5.14 7.00 -20.06
CA VAL A 258 -5.28 6.75 -18.62
C VAL A 258 -4.89 7.99 -17.84
N VAL A 259 -5.66 8.29 -16.80
CA VAL A 259 -5.40 9.39 -15.86
C VAL A 259 -5.44 8.87 -14.42
N ASP A 260 -4.85 9.65 -13.51
CA ASP A 260 -4.92 9.37 -12.07
C ASP A 260 -6.38 9.39 -11.60
N GLY A 261 -6.84 8.26 -11.08
CA GLY A 261 -8.18 8.09 -10.52
C GLY A 261 -8.22 8.13 -9.00
N THR A 262 -7.09 8.43 -8.34
CA THR A 262 -6.91 8.23 -6.90
C THR A 262 -7.69 9.24 -6.06
N TYR A 263 -7.83 10.48 -6.54
CA TYR A 263 -8.55 11.51 -5.79
C TYR A 263 -9.20 12.57 -6.67
N VAL A 264 -10.21 13.24 -6.13
CA VAL A 264 -10.78 14.45 -6.75
C VAL A 264 -9.89 15.64 -6.43
N PRO A 265 -9.40 16.39 -7.43
CA PRO A 265 -8.60 17.58 -7.18
C PRO A 265 -9.40 18.60 -6.36
N ARG A 266 -8.76 19.12 -5.31
CA ARG A 266 -9.29 20.16 -4.44
C ARG A 266 -8.43 21.41 -4.54
N CYS A 267 -9.08 22.56 -4.57
CA CYS A 267 -8.40 23.84 -4.44
C CYS A 267 -7.74 23.96 -3.06
N PHE A 268 -6.47 24.37 -3.00
CA PHE A 268 -5.75 24.52 -1.74
C PHE A 268 -6.19 25.75 -0.92
N ARG A 269 -6.92 26.69 -1.54
CA ARG A 269 -7.45 27.90 -0.88
C ARG A 269 -8.84 27.66 -0.29
N CYS A 270 -9.79 27.23 -1.13
CA CYS A 270 -11.19 27.11 -0.74
C CYS A 270 -11.64 25.66 -0.43
N TYR A 271 -10.83 24.65 -0.74
CA TYR A 271 -11.17 23.22 -0.66
C TYR A 271 -12.39 22.77 -1.49
N GLY A 272 -12.84 23.61 -2.42
CA GLY A 272 -13.77 23.24 -3.47
C GLY A 272 -13.15 22.27 -4.48
N PHE A 273 -14.00 21.58 -5.23
CA PHE A 273 -13.58 20.56 -6.19
C PHE A 273 -13.29 21.16 -7.57
N PHE A 274 -12.48 20.47 -8.38
CA PHE A 274 -12.29 20.70 -9.83
C PHE A 274 -11.63 22.01 -10.26
N HIS A 275 -10.96 22.71 -9.37
CA HIS A 275 -10.13 23.86 -9.75
C HIS A 275 -8.86 23.92 -8.89
N LYS A 276 -7.83 24.55 -9.43
CA LYS A 276 -6.57 24.79 -8.72
C LYS A 276 -6.65 26.08 -7.91
N ALA A 277 -5.66 26.29 -7.06
CA ALA A 277 -5.55 27.54 -6.31
C ALA A 277 -5.59 28.74 -7.25
N GLY A 278 -4.77 28.81 -8.31
CA GLY A 278 -4.76 29.97 -9.23
C GLY A 278 -6.08 30.28 -9.93
N ASP A 279 -6.95 29.29 -10.11
CA ASP A 279 -8.24 29.46 -10.80
C ASP A 279 -9.42 29.65 -9.81
N CYS A 280 -9.14 29.90 -8.53
CA CYS A 280 -10.17 30.03 -7.51
C CYS A 280 -10.83 31.41 -7.55
N ASP A 281 -12.15 31.39 -7.72
CA ASP A 281 -13.08 32.53 -7.70
C ASP A 281 -13.75 32.74 -6.34
N ILE A 282 -13.56 31.80 -5.40
CA ILE A 282 -14.17 31.84 -4.06
C ILE A 282 -13.29 32.58 -3.05
N CYS A 283 -11.97 32.53 -3.22
CA CYS A 283 -10.98 33.11 -2.30
C CYS A 283 -10.00 34.01 -3.06
N ASP A 284 -9.66 35.16 -2.48
CA ASP A 284 -8.60 36.03 -3.00
C ASP A 284 -7.21 35.42 -2.78
N GLU A 285 -6.16 36.00 -3.42
CA GLU A 285 -4.79 35.44 -3.44
C GLU A 285 -4.18 35.19 -2.06
N ASN A 286 -4.54 36.02 -1.08
CA ASN A 286 -4.04 35.92 0.29
C ASN A 286 -5.04 35.30 1.28
N GLU A 287 -6.20 34.86 0.78
CA GLU A 287 -7.23 34.24 1.61
C GLU A 287 -7.15 32.72 1.56
N ASN A 288 -7.37 32.09 2.72
CA ASN A 288 -7.52 30.65 2.81
C ASN A 288 -8.68 30.31 3.75
N ILE A 289 -9.36 29.23 3.43
CA ILE A 289 -10.43 28.68 4.26
C ILE A 289 -9.82 27.74 5.30
N CYS A 290 -10.31 27.82 6.53
CA CYS A 290 -9.92 26.91 7.59
C CYS A 290 -10.45 25.50 7.32
N ILE A 291 -9.56 24.51 7.27
CA ILE A 291 -9.87 23.08 7.08
C ILE A 291 -10.85 22.55 8.14
N LYS A 292 -10.84 23.13 9.35
CA LYS A 292 -11.64 22.64 10.49
C LYS A 292 -13.12 22.99 10.35
N TRP A 293 -13.44 24.22 9.95
CA TRP A 293 -14.80 24.79 10.06
C TRP A 293 -15.28 25.51 8.79
N GLY A 294 -14.37 25.91 7.89
CA GLY A 294 -14.74 26.68 6.70
C GLY A 294 -14.65 28.20 6.88
N GLY A 295 -14.25 28.71 8.05
CA GLY A 295 -14.06 30.14 8.27
C GLY A 295 -12.82 30.70 7.56
N ARG A 296 -12.85 31.98 7.18
CA ARG A 296 -11.76 32.64 6.46
C ARG A 296 -10.60 33.05 7.38
N ASN A 297 -9.42 33.22 6.77
CA ASN A 297 -8.27 33.98 7.28
C ASN A 297 -7.73 33.56 8.65
N HIS A 298 -7.78 32.27 8.98
CA HIS A 298 -7.06 31.70 10.11
C HIS A 298 -6.58 30.27 9.84
N LYS A 299 -5.46 29.88 10.47
CA LYS A 299 -4.92 28.52 10.40
C LYS A 299 -5.71 27.60 11.33
N LYS A 300 -5.80 26.29 10.97
CA LYS A 300 -6.40 25.24 11.82
C LYS A 300 -5.90 25.29 13.27
N ALA A 301 -4.62 25.57 13.48
CA ALA A 301 -4.00 25.62 14.81
C ALA A 301 -4.58 26.71 15.73
N LYS A 302 -5.14 27.79 15.17
CA LYS A 302 -5.77 28.90 15.91
C LYS A 302 -7.31 28.84 15.86
N CYS A 303 -7.89 27.75 15.35
CA CYS A 303 -9.34 27.62 15.17
C CYS A 303 -10.02 27.03 16.40
N THR A 304 -10.85 27.83 17.06
CA THR A 304 -11.68 27.45 18.22
C THR A 304 -13.04 26.87 17.84
N ALA A 305 -13.50 27.06 16.61
CA ALA A 305 -14.80 26.57 16.13
C ALA A 305 -14.91 25.04 16.13
N GLU A 306 -16.14 24.53 16.20
CA GLU A 306 -16.41 23.10 16.02
C GLU A 306 -16.07 22.63 14.60
N VAL A 307 -15.84 21.33 14.44
CA VAL A 307 -15.54 20.74 13.13
C VAL A 307 -16.80 20.82 12.26
N SER A 308 -16.67 21.44 11.09
CA SER A 308 -17.73 21.53 10.09
C SER A 308 -17.17 21.50 8.67
N CYS A 309 -17.82 20.73 7.80
CA CYS A 309 -17.49 20.62 6.40
C CYS A 309 -18.16 21.74 5.60
N ASN A 310 -17.37 22.68 5.08
CA ASN A 310 -17.87 23.79 4.27
C ASN A 310 -18.59 23.30 3.01
N ASN A 311 -18.07 22.26 2.34
CA ASN A 311 -18.68 21.73 1.11
C ASN A 311 -20.10 21.18 1.36
N CYS A 312 -20.30 20.41 2.44
CA CYS A 312 -21.63 19.91 2.82
C CYS A 312 -22.54 21.02 3.32
N THR A 313 -22.00 21.98 4.07
CA THR A 313 -22.74 23.16 4.53
C THR A 313 -23.30 23.97 3.37
N GLU A 314 -22.46 24.30 2.38
CA GLU A 314 -22.87 25.01 1.17
C GLU A 314 -23.84 24.19 0.32
N TYR A 315 -23.65 22.87 0.23
CA TYR A 315 -24.58 21.99 -0.47
C TYR A 315 -25.98 22.01 0.16
N ASN A 316 -26.08 21.94 1.49
CA ASN A 316 -27.37 22.00 2.21
C ASN A 316 -28.03 23.37 2.05
N LYS A 317 -27.26 24.47 2.06
CA LYS A 317 -27.80 25.82 1.79
C LYS A 317 -28.40 25.95 0.39
N LYS A 318 -27.70 25.43 -0.62
CA LYS A 318 -28.15 25.49 -2.03
C LYS A 318 -29.30 24.53 -2.31
N ASN A 319 -29.40 23.42 -1.57
CA ASN A 319 -30.42 22.40 -1.76
C ASN A 319 -31.30 22.27 -0.51
N LYS A 320 -32.44 22.99 -0.49
CA LYS A 320 -33.34 23.07 0.68
C LYS A 320 -33.81 21.71 1.23
N ASN A 321 -33.83 20.66 0.41
CA ASN A 321 -34.24 19.31 0.80
C ASN A 321 -33.06 18.40 1.22
N ALA A 322 -31.82 18.86 1.08
CA ALA A 322 -30.64 18.09 1.45
C ALA A 322 -30.34 18.24 2.95
N LYS A 323 -30.13 17.11 3.61
CA LYS A 323 -29.73 17.04 5.02
C LYS A 323 -28.43 16.24 5.14
N LEU A 324 -27.38 16.70 4.46
CA LEU A 324 -26.07 16.08 4.61
C LEU A 324 -25.51 16.36 5.99
N ASP A 325 -24.90 15.36 6.62
CA ASP A 325 -24.08 15.60 7.80
C ASP A 325 -22.97 16.60 7.47
N VAL A 326 -22.71 17.53 8.39
CA VAL A 326 -21.67 18.55 8.27
C VAL A 326 -20.58 18.38 9.33
N LYS A 327 -20.78 17.54 10.36
CA LYS A 327 -19.87 17.41 11.51
C LYS A 327 -18.66 16.52 11.21
N HIS A 328 -17.96 16.83 10.12
CA HIS A 328 -16.76 16.16 9.68
C HIS A 328 -15.79 17.13 9.01
N SER A 329 -14.54 16.70 8.86
CA SER A 329 -13.49 17.50 8.24
C SER A 329 -13.76 17.69 6.74
N ILE A 330 -13.47 18.88 6.19
CA ILE A 330 -13.61 19.15 4.74
C ILE A 330 -12.72 18.25 3.87
N ILE A 331 -11.64 17.73 4.45
CA ILE A 331 -10.74 16.82 3.74
C ILE A 331 -11.14 15.35 3.83
N ASP A 332 -12.22 15.02 4.53
CA ASP A 332 -12.65 13.63 4.71
C ASP A 332 -13.04 12.98 3.39
N PHE A 333 -12.54 11.76 3.15
CA PHE A 333 -12.87 10.99 1.96
C PHE A 333 -14.30 10.43 2.04
N GLU A 334 -14.85 10.23 3.24
CA GLU A 334 -16.24 9.79 3.42
C GLU A 334 -17.25 10.95 3.34
N CYS A 335 -16.78 12.18 3.10
CA CYS A 335 -17.64 13.34 2.91
C CYS A 335 -18.64 13.08 1.77
N PRO A 336 -19.97 13.22 1.98
CA PRO A 336 -20.96 12.98 0.94
C PRO A 336 -20.76 13.85 -0.30
N CYS A 337 -20.33 15.10 -0.14
CA CYS A 337 -19.99 15.97 -1.26
C CYS A 337 -18.72 15.51 -1.99
N TYR A 338 -17.71 15.03 -1.27
CA TYR A 338 -16.53 14.42 -1.90
C TYR A 338 -16.92 13.16 -2.67
N GLN A 339 -17.75 12.28 -2.11
CA GLN A 339 -18.21 11.06 -2.77
C GLN A 339 -19.05 11.37 -4.03
N LYS A 340 -19.90 12.40 -3.96
CA LYS A 340 -20.62 12.91 -5.14
C LYS A 340 -19.68 13.49 -6.19
N ALA A 341 -18.74 14.33 -5.77
CA ALA A 341 -17.73 14.90 -6.66
C ALA A 341 -16.87 13.80 -7.28
N PHE A 342 -16.47 12.79 -6.51
CA PHE A 342 -15.73 11.63 -6.99
C PHE A 342 -16.53 10.93 -8.08
N LYS A 343 -17.78 10.53 -7.79
CA LYS A 343 -18.66 9.94 -8.80
C LYS A 343 -18.85 10.83 -10.03
N SER A 344 -18.93 12.15 -9.88
CA SER A 344 -19.12 13.10 -10.99
C SER A 344 -17.85 13.39 -11.79
N HIS A 345 -16.68 13.38 -11.16
CA HIS A 345 -15.39 13.57 -11.85
C HIS A 345 -15.10 12.42 -12.82
N PHE A 346 -15.60 11.26 -12.41
CA PHE A 346 -15.41 10.02 -13.12
C PHE A 346 -16.66 9.61 -13.93
N ARG A 347 -17.70 10.44 -13.96
CA ARG A 347 -18.76 10.41 -14.97
C ARG A 347 -18.40 11.27 -16.16
#